data_AF-A0A850JE90-F1
#
_entry.id   AF-A0A850JE90-F1
#
_cell.length_a   1.000
_cell.length_b   1.000
_cell.length_c   1.000
_cell.angle_alpha   90.00
_cell.angle_beta   90.00
_cell.angle_gamma   90.00
#
_symmetry.space_group_name_H-M   'P 1'
#
loop_
_entity.id
_entity.type
_entity.pdbx_description
1 polymer ?
#
loop_
_entity_poly.entity_id
_entity_poly.type
_entity_poly.pdbx_seq_one_letter_code
_entity_poly.pdbx_strand_id
1 'polypeptide(L)'
;MVSRVPWNVVLLISGLLTYVGLMQHLGAFKQISDFLRVDGSPLLSLLVLCYIAGVTSFAASSIAVFVTTMPLLPPLVADGVSPVGGVLALALASVMVDINPLGITGGLILGAAEPSARPRLFRNLLIYGLVSIPIAPFLTWAAFAWW
;
A
#
# COMPACT_ATOMS: atom_id res chain seq x y z
N MET A 1 -32.11 -1.08 6.96
CA MET A 1 -30.93 -0.85 6.09
C MET A 1 -29.66 -0.56 6.90
N VAL A 2 -29.73 0.18 8.03
CA VAL A 2 -28.59 0.47 8.92
C VAL A 2 -27.89 -0.78 9.50
N SER A 3 -28.62 -1.87 9.75
CA SER A 3 -28.04 -3.12 10.30
C SER A 3 -27.14 -3.90 9.34
N ARG A 4 -27.02 -3.47 8.07
CA ARG A 4 -26.08 -4.06 7.08
C ARG A 4 -24.74 -3.33 7.02
N VAL A 5 -24.61 -2.20 7.72
CA VAL A 5 -23.34 -1.46 7.76
C VAL A 5 -22.38 -2.19 8.71
N PRO A 6 -21.16 -2.55 8.28
CA PRO A 6 -20.18 -3.20 9.13
C PRO A 6 -19.55 -2.18 10.10
N TRP A 7 -20.25 -1.85 11.19
CA TRP A 7 -19.85 -0.82 12.17
C TRP A 7 -18.46 -1.02 12.76
N ASN A 8 -18.03 -2.27 12.96
CA ASN A 8 -16.68 -2.58 13.42
C ASN A 8 -15.61 -2.09 12.43
N VAL A 9 -15.86 -2.21 11.12
CA VAL A 9 -14.95 -1.72 10.08
C VAL A 9 -14.91 -0.20 10.08
N VAL A 10 -16.05 0.46 10.22
CA VAL A 10 -16.13 1.93 10.29
C VAL A 10 -15.34 2.47 11.49
N LEU A 11 -15.55 1.91 12.67
CA LEU A 11 -14.83 2.30 13.89
C LEU A 11 -13.32 2.08 13.73
N LEU A 12 -12.92 0.94 13.17
CA LEU A 12 -11.51 0.62 12.93
C LEU A 12 -10.84 1.63 11.98
N ILE A 13 -11.49 1.93 10.84
CA ILE A 13 -10.97 2.92 9.88
C ILE A 13 -10.91 4.31 10.50
N SER A 14 -11.94 4.72 11.27
CA SER A 14 -11.93 6.01 11.95
C SER A 14 -10.80 6.13 12.97
N GLY A 15 -10.58 5.10 13.80
CA GLY A 15 -9.49 5.09 14.78
C GLY A 15 -8.12 5.13 14.12
N LEU A 16 -7.95 4.40 13.01
CA LEU A 16 -6.73 4.46 12.20
C LEU A 16 -6.50 5.87 11.63
N LEU A 17 -7.53 6.50 11.06
CA LEU A 17 -7.45 7.87 10.53
C LEU A 17 -7.10 8.89 11.61
N THR A 18 -7.69 8.76 12.81
CA THR A 18 -7.35 9.60 13.97
C THR A 18 -5.90 9.40 14.38
N TYR A 19 -5.42 8.16 14.43
CA TYR A 19 -4.02 7.86 14.77
C TYR A 19 -3.04 8.41 13.73
N VAL A 20 -3.34 8.26 12.43
CA VAL A 20 -2.57 8.86 11.34
C VAL A 20 -2.54 10.37 11.48
N GLY A 21 -3.69 11.01 11.73
CA GLY A 21 -3.77 12.45 11.98
C GLY A 21 -2.91 12.89 13.18
N LEU A 22 -2.89 12.11 14.25
CA LEU A 22 -2.02 12.37 15.41
C LEU A 22 -0.53 12.24 15.04
N MET A 23 -0.14 11.19 14.31
CA MET A 23 1.24 11.02 13.84
C MET A 23 1.66 12.16 12.88
N GLN A 24 0.75 12.66 12.05
CA GLN A 24 0.98 13.88 11.24
C GLN A 24 1.20 15.10 12.14
N HIS A 25 0.37 15.28 13.16
CA HIS A 25 0.48 16.43 14.07
C HIS A 25 1.78 16.42 14.88
N LEU A 26 2.25 15.22 15.26
CA LEU A 26 3.54 15.02 15.93
C LEU A 26 4.76 15.13 15.00
N GLY A 27 4.55 15.30 13.69
CA GLY A 27 5.64 15.43 12.72
C GLY A 27 6.37 14.12 12.41
N ALA A 28 5.83 12.95 12.81
CA ALA A 28 6.45 11.65 12.58
C ALA A 28 6.67 11.37 11.09
N PHE A 29 5.69 11.72 10.25
CA PHE A 29 5.81 11.58 8.79
C PHE A 29 6.90 12.48 8.19
N LYS A 30 7.20 13.63 8.79
CA LYS A 30 8.31 14.48 8.35
C LYS A 30 9.66 13.84 8.65
N GLN A 31 9.83 13.29 9.86
CA GLN A 31 11.03 12.52 10.21
C GLN A 31 11.21 11.27 9.33
N ILE A 32 10.12 10.53 9.09
CA ILE A 32 10.13 9.38 8.18
C ILE A 32 10.56 9.84 6.78
N SER A 33 9.93 10.89 6.24
CA SER A 33 10.29 11.44 4.93
C SER A 33 11.74 11.92 4.85
N ASP A 34 12.27 12.55 5.89
CA ASP A 34 13.67 12.99 5.93
C ASP A 34 14.64 11.80 6.02
N PHE A 35 14.25 10.71 6.69
CA PHE A 35 15.03 9.46 6.71
C PHE A 35 14.98 8.71 5.37
N LEU A 36 13.87 8.85 4.65
CA LEU A 36 13.60 8.26 3.33
C LEU A 36 14.17 9.06 2.17
N ARG A 37 14.57 10.31 2.41
CA ARG A 37 15.12 11.18 1.38
C ARG A 37 16.47 10.62 0.92
N VAL A 38 16.52 10.25 -0.35
CA VAL A 38 17.77 9.94 -1.03
C VAL A 38 18.30 11.24 -1.61
N ASP A 39 19.45 11.69 -1.10
CA ASP A 39 20.08 12.94 -1.54
C ASP A 39 20.23 12.96 -3.07
N GLY A 40 19.59 13.96 -3.70
CA GLY A 40 19.73 14.24 -5.13
C GLY A 40 18.65 13.68 -6.06
N SER A 41 17.62 12.93 -5.60
CA SER A 41 16.50 12.55 -6.47
C SER A 41 15.15 12.35 -5.76
N PRO A 42 14.14 13.20 -6.01
CA PRO A 42 12.78 13.04 -5.48
C PRO A 42 12.07 11.79 -6.05
N LEU A 43 12.46 11.35 -7.24
CA LEU A 43 11.96 10.11 -7.85
C LEU A 43 12.43 8.88 -7.08
N LEU A 44 13.68 8.85 -6.60
CA LEU A 44 14.15 7.75 -5.75
C LEU A 44 13.40 7.71 -4.41
N SER A 45 13.14 8.86 -3.80
CA SER A 45 12.33 8.94 -2.58
C SER A 45 10.91 8.40 -2.80
N LEU A 46 10.29 8.67 -3.96
CA LEU A 46 9.01 8.06 -4.36
C LEU A 46 9.11 6.54 -4.50
N LEU A 47 10.20 6.03 -5.08
CA LEU A 47 10.42 4.59 -5.21
C LEU A 47 10.45 3.91 -3.84
N VAL A 48 11.23 4.46 -2.89
CA VAL A 48 11.32 3.89 -1.54
C VAL A 48 9.95 3.93 -0.85
N LEU A 49 9.19 5.01 -1.02
CA LEU A 49 7.83 5.11 -0.49
C LEU A 49 6.90 4.03 -1.09
N CYS A 50 6.97 3.79 -2.40
CA CYS A 50 6.22 2.71 -3.06
C CYS A 50 6.63 1.33 -2.53
N TYR A 51 7.92 1.10 -2.23
CA TYR A 51 8.40 -0.14 -1.64
C TYR A 51 7.89 -0.36 -0.22
N ILE A 52 7.91 0.68 0.62
CA ILE A 52 7.34 0.61 1.97
C ILE A 52 5.86 0.25 1.88
N ALA A 53 5.12 0.93 1.01
CA ALA A 53 3.70 0.66 0.79
C ALA A 53 3.46 -0.77 0.29
N GLY A 54 4.23 -1.24 -0.70
CA GLY A 54 4.13 -2.61 -1.21
C GLY A 54 4.41 -3.67 -0.14
N VAL A 55 5.52 -3.56 0.59
CA VAL A 55 5.90 -4.51 1.66
C VAL A 55 4.88 -4.53 2.79
N THR A 56 4.42 -3.36 3.26
CA THR A 56 3.41 -3.30 4.31
C THR A 56 2.04 -3.79 3.85
N SER A 57 1.69 -3.59 2.58
CA SER A 57 0.44 -4.10 1.98
C SER A 57 0.37 -5.62 1.91
N PHE A 58 1.51 -6.33 1.91
CA PHE A 58 1.49 -7.79 2.03
C PHE A 58 0.99 -8.27 3.41
N ALA A 59 1.29 -7.52 4.47
CA ALA A 59 0.98 -7.88 5.85
C ALA A 59 -0.24 -7.14 6.43
N ALA A 60 -0.64 -6.02 5.82
CA ALA A 60 -1.71 -5.14 6.26
C ALA A 60 -2.72 -4.89 5.14
N SER A 61 -3.83 -4.22 5.44
CA SER A 61 -4.81 -3.85 4.40
C SER A 61 -4.22 -2.80 3.45
N SER A 62 -4.33 -3.02 2.14
CA SER A 62 -3.84 -2.07 1.12
C SER A 62 -4.48 -0.69 1.21
N ILE A 63 -5.75 -0.63 1.61
CA ILE A 63 -6.45 0.64 1.84
C ILE A 63 -5.84 1.36 3.05
N ALA A 64 -5.61 0.64 4.14
CA ALA A 64 -4.98 1.20 5.33
C ALA A 64 -3.57 1.74 4.99
N VAL A 65 -2.79 0.97 4.24
CA VAL A 65 -1.43 1.36 3.81
C VAL A 65 -1.46 2.56 2.86
N PHE A 66 -2.36 2.58 1.89
CA PHE A 66 -2.51 3.72 0.99
C PHE A 66 -2.89 5.01 1.75
N VAL A 67 -3.83 4.92 2.68
CA VAL A 67 -4.27 6.05 3.51
C VAL A 67 -3.15 6.54 4.44
N THR A 68 -2.35 5.65 5.02
CA THR A 68 -1.25 6.03 5.91
C THR A 68 -0.07 6.63 5.16
N THR A 69 0.15 6.26 3.90
CA THR A 69 1.26 6.74 3.07
C THR A 69 0.93 7.99 2.25
N MET A 70 -0.35 8.26 1.97
CA MET A 70 -0.80 9.49 1.30
C MET A 70 -0.25 10.80 1.90
N PRO A 71 -0.20 10.98 3.22
CA PRO A 71 0.45 12.13 3.88
C PRO A 71 1.90 12.41 3.49
N LEU A 72 2.64 11.39 3.02
CA LEU A 72 4.05 11.49 2.65
C LEU A 72 4.27 11.95 1.21
N LEU A 73 3.21 11.98 0.39
CA LEU A 73 3.30 12.36 -1.01
C LEU A 73 3.46 13.87 -1.26
N PRO A 74 2.76 14.79 -0.56
CA PRO A 74 2.87 16.23 -0.82
C PRO A 74 4.29 16.81 -0.74
N PRO A 75 5.17 16.41 0.22
CA PRO A 75 6.57 16.83 0.21
C PRO A 75 7.33 16.41 -1.05
N LEU A 76 7.10 15.19 -1.55
CA LEU A 76 7.74 14.69 -2.78
C LEU A 76 7.26 15.44 -4.02
N VAL A 77 5.98 15.81 -4.04
CA VAL A 77 5.40 16.62 -5.11
C VAL A 77 6.02 18.02 -5.14
N ALA A 78 6.24 18.63 -3.97
CA ALA A 78 6.94 19.91 -3.87
C ALA A 78 8.40 19.82 -4.37
N ASP A 79 9.04 18.67 -4.20
CA ASP A 79 10.41 18.42 -4.67
C ASP A 79 10.48 18.05 -6.17
N GLY A 80 9.34 17.95 -6.89
CA GLY A 80 9.29 17.77 -8.35
C GLY A 80 8.62 16.49 -8.85
N VAL A 81 8.01 15.69 -7.98
CA VAL A 81 7.19 14.53 -8.38
C VAL A 81 5.83 15.01 -8.91
N SER A 82 5.35 14.38 -9.99
CA SER A 82 4.00 14.59 -10.48
C SER A 82 2.94 14.18 -9.45
N PRO A 83 1.97 15.06 -9.10
CA PRO A 83 0.92 14.72 -8.15
C PRO A 83 0.13 13.49 -8.58
N VAL A 84 -0.24 13.44 -9.86
CA VAL A 84 -1.04 12.34 -10.43
C VAL A 84 -0.18 11.07 -10.53
N GLY A 85 1.04 11.19 -11.06
CA GLY A 85 1.97 10.07 -11.18
C GLY A 85 2.31 9.44 -9.84
N GLY A 86 2.56 10.26 -8.82
CA GLY A 86 2.86 9.81 -7.46
C GLY A 86 1.68 9.10 -6.79
N VAL A 87 0.46 9.62 -6.92
CA VAL A 87 -0.74 8.94 -6.39
C VAL A 87 -0.94 7.59 -7.08
N LEU A 88 -0.82 7.54 -8.41
CA LEU A 88 -1.00 6.31 -9.19
C LEU A 88 0.07 5.26 -8.87
N ALA A 89 1.33 5.68 -8.79
CA ALA A 89 2.45 4.80 -8.43
C ALA A 89 2.21 4.14 -7.06
N LEU A 90 1.79 4.94 -6.07
CA LEU A 90 1.55 4.49 -4.70
C LEU A 90 0.31 3.59 -4.57
N ALA A 91 -0.79 3.99 -5.21
CA ALA A 91 -2.03 3.22 -5.22
C ALA A 91 -1.81 1.84 -5.83
N LEU A 92 -1.16 1.78 -6.99
CA LEU A 92 -0.92 0.52 -7.70
C LEU A 92 0.14 -0.33 -7.00
N ALA A 93 1.20 0.27 -6.44
CA ALA A 93 2.18 -0.46 -5.63
C ALA A 93 1.52 -1.16 -4.43
N SER A 94 0.54 -0.50 -3.81
CA SER A 94 -0.20 -1.05 -2.67
C SER A 94 -1.18 -2.16 -3.09
N VAL A 95 -1.92 -1.97 -4.18
CA VAL A 95 -2.99 -2.89 -4.61
C VAL A 95 -2.44 -4.16 -5.27
N MET A 96 -1.37 -4.08 -6.07
CA MET A 96 -0.85 -5.25 -6.78
C MET A 96 -0.27 -6.32 -5.84
N VAL A 97 0.14 -5.93 -4.62
CA VAL A 97 0.65 -6.86 -3.59
C VAL A 97 -0.49 -7.51 -2.78
N ASP A 98 -1.72 -7.00 -2.88
CA ASP A 98 -2.90 -7.50 -2.15
C ASP A 98 -3.45 -8.83 -2.68
N ILE A 99 -2.97 -9.29 -3.84
CA ILE A 99 -3.30 -10.62 -4.40
C ILE A 99 -2.46 -11.69 -3.69
N ASN A 100 -2.62 -11.78 -2.38
CA ASN A 100 -1.96 -12.76 -1.53
C ASN A 100 -3.04 -13.52 -0.72
N PRO A 101 -2.76 -14.74 -0.23
CA PRO A 101 -3.79 -15.58 0.39
C PRO A 101 -4.23 -15.09 1.78
N LEU A 102 -3.55 -14.07 2.34
CA LEU A 102 -3.85 -13.46 3.62
C LEU A 102 -4.77 -12.24 3.47
N GLY A 103 -4.78 -11.62 2.28
CA GLY A 103 -5.66 -10.50 1.92
C GLY A 103 -7.11 -10.93 1.65
N ILE A 104 -8.03 -9.97 1.67
CA ILE A 104 -9.47 -10.23 1.46
C ILE A 104 -9.71 -10.93 0.12
N THR A 105 -9.08 -10.45 -0.94
CA THR A 105 -9.22 -10.97 -2.31
C THR A 105 -8.71 -12.41 -2.42
N GLY A 106 -7.50 -12.70 -1.90
CA GLY A 106 -6.95 -14.06 -1.95
C GLY A 106 -7.67 -15.03 -1.01
N GLY A 107 -8.16 -14.56 0.13
CA GLY A 107 -9.00 -15.35 1.04
C GLY A 107 -10.33 -15.77 0.39
N LEU A 108 -10.98 -14.88 -0.35
CA LEU A 108 -12.19 -15.20 -1.12
C LEU A 108 -11.91 -16.22 -2.23
N ILE A 109 -10.80 -16.05 -2.96
CA ILE A 109 -10.38 -16.99 -4.01
C ILE A 109 -10.13 -18.40 -3.44
N LEU A 110 -9.47 -18.50 -2.28
CA LEU A 110 -9.24 -19.77 -1.59
C LEU A 110 -10.53 -20.39 -1.04
N GLY A 111 -11.43 -19.55 -0.51
CA GLY A 111 -12.72 -19.98 -0.01
C GLY A 111 -13.63 -20.55 -1.10
N ALA A 112 -13.58 -19.98 -2.30
CA ALA A 112 -14.33 -20.44 -3.47
C ALA A 112 -13.71 -21.68 -4.16
N ALA A 113 -12.45 -22.02 -3.88
CA ALA A 113 -11.76 -23.13 -4.51
C ALA A 113 -12.15 -24.51 -3.93
N GLU A 114 -12.09 -25.54 -4.79
CA GLU A 114 -12.28 -26.94 -4.40
C GLU A 114 -11.28 -27.37 -3.32
N PRO A 115 -11.71 -28.18 -2.32
CA PRO A 115 -10.86 -28.60 -1.21
C PRO A 115 -9.53 -29.25 -1.63
N SER A 116 -9.53 -29.99 -2.73
CA SER A 116 -8.36 -30.66 -3.31
C SER A 116 -7.34 -29.67 -3.91
N ALA A 117 -7.79 -28.50 -4.37
CA ALA A 117 -6.97 -27.48 -5.03
C ALA A 117 -6.42 -26.42 -4.04
N ARG A 118 -7.07 -26.23 -2.88
CA ARG A 118 -6.72 -25.20 -1.88
C ARG A 118 -5.23 -25.19 -1.48
N PRO A 119 -4.56 -26.32 -1.20
CA PRO A 119 -3.15 -26.30 -0.80
C PRO A 119 -2.22 -25.78 -1.91
N ARG A 120 -2.50 -26.14 -3.17
CA ARG A 120 -1.73 -25.68 -4.33
C ARG A 120 -2.00 -24.20 -4.61
N LEU A 121 -3.26 -23.79 -4.55
CA LEU A 121 -3.67 -22.41 -4.77
C LEU A 121 -3.09 -21.47 -3.69
N PHE A 122 -3.08 -21.91 -2.43
CA PHE A 122 -2.49 -21.17 -1.32
C PHE A 122 -1.00 -20.91 -1.58
N ARG A 123 -0.24 -21.94 -1.98
CA ARG A 123 1.19 -21.80 -2.29
C ARG A 123 1.42 -20.86 -3.47
N ASN A 124 0.59 -20.95 -4.52
CA ASN A 124 0.72 -20.10 -5.70
C ASN A 124 0.43 -18.63 -5.38
N LEU A 125 -0.62 -18.35 -4.59
CA LEU A 125 -0.95 -17.00 -4.14
C LEU A 125 0.14 -16.42 -3.22
N LEU A 126 0.73 -17.24 -2.35
CA LEU A 126 1.85 -16.82 -1.49
C LEU A 126 3.10 -16.48 -2.32
N ILE A 127 3.45 -17.32 -3.29
CA ILE A 127 4.57 -17.06 -4.20
C ILE A 127 4.30 -15.79 -5.01
N TYR A 128 3.09 -15.63 -5.53
CA TYR A 128 2.71 -14.42 -6.26
C TYR A 128 2.86 -13.17 -5.40
N GLY A 129 2.32 -13.17 -4.17
CA GLY A 129 2.45 -12.05 -3.24
C GLY A 129 3.91 -11.75 -2.88
N LEU A 130 4.73 -12.76 -2.62
CA LEU A 130 6.15 -12.57 -2.31
C LEU A 130 6.96 -12.03 -3.50
N VAL A 131 6.63 -12.47 -4.72
CA VAL A 131 7.28 -12.02 -5.95
C VAL A 131 6.79 -10.63 -6.38
N SER A 132 5.54 -10.28 -6.07
CA SER A 132 4.99 -8.96 -6.41
C SER A 132 5.54 -7.85 -5.51
N ILE A 133 6.00 -8.14 -4.29
CA ILE A 133 6.62 -7.16 -3.37
C ILE A 133 7.79 -6.40 -4.03
N PRO A 134 8.79 -7.05 -4.67
CA PRO A 134 9.85 -6.32 -5.36
C PRO A 134 9.45 -5.81 -6.75
N ILE A 135 8.58 -6.55 -7.45
CA ILE A 135 8.29 -6.26 -8.87
C ILE A 135 7.27 -5.13 -9.02
N ALA A 136 6.17 -5.16 -8.27
CA ALA A 136 5.08 -4.23 -8.46
C ALA A 136 5.46 -2.77 -8.14
N PRO A 137 6.10 -2.46 -6.99
CA PRO A 137 6.52 -1.09 -6.70
C PRO A 137 7.51 -0.53 -7.72
N PHE A 138 8.42 -1.37 -8.22
CA PHE A 138 9.38 -0.97 -9.24
C PHE A 138 8.69 -0.67 -10.58
N LEU A 139 7.78 -1.54 -11.02
CA LEU A 139 7.04 -1.35 -12.28
C LEU A 139 6.11 -0.14 -12.23
N THR A 140 5.38 0.05 -11.13
CA THR A 140 4.45 1.18 -11.00
C THR A 140 5.20 2.50 -10.89
N TRP A 141 6.31 2.52 -10.16
CA TRP A 141 7.21 3.66 -10.17
C TRP A 141 7.76 3.92 -11.58
N ALA A 142 8.33 2.92 -12.26
CA ALA A 142 8.91 3.11 -13.59
C ALA A 142 7.89 3.58 -14.63
N ALA A 143 6.62 3.20 -14.50
CA ALA A 143 5.55 3.61 -15.40
C ALA A 143 5.02 5.03 -15.12
N PHE A 144 4.86 5.40 -13.84
CA PHE A 144 4.13 6.61 -13.44
C PHE A 144 5.01 7.71 -12.84
N ALA A 145 6.27 7.45 -12.51
CA ALA A 145 7.16 8.48 -11.97
C ALA A 145 7.54 9.55 -13.01
N TRP A 146 7.32 9.28 -14.31
CA TRP A 146 7.67 10.16 -15.43
C TRP A 146 6.49 10.90 -16.08
N TRP A 147 5.28 10.73 -15.55
CA TRP A 147 4.06 11.36 -16.04
C TRP A 147 3.97 12.83 -15.64
#